data_AF-A0A955DVQ1-F1
#
_entry.id   AF-A0A955DVQ1-F1
#
_cell.length_a   1.000
_cell.length_b   1.000
_cell.length_c   1.000
_cell.angle_alpha   90.00
_cell.angle_beta   90.00
_cell.angle_gamma   90.00
#
_symmetry.space_group_name_H-M   'P 1'
#
loop_
_entity.id
_entity.type
_entity.pdbx_description
1 polymer ?
#
loop_
_entity_poly.entity_id
_entity_poly.type
_entity_poly.pdbx_seq_one_letter_code
_entity_poly.pdbx_strand_id
1 'polypeptide(L)' 'MGDETPRPSTLADLRASGWRSRSIRAEMRANLTRLLASGEDLFPGIVGYDDTVVPEVVHAILAGHDMLFLGEK' A
#
# COMPACT_ATOMS: atom_id res chain seq x y z
N MET A 1 -16.52 19.69 -0.99
CA MET A 1 -17.54 19.21 -1.95
C MET A 1 -17.17 17.77 -2.26
N GLY A 2 -17.78 16.82 -1.53
CA GLY A 2 -17.41 15.40 -1.62
C GLY A 2 -17.95 14.80 -2.90
N ASP A 3 -17.08 14.21 -3.70
CA ASP A 3 -17.46 13.34 -4.81
C ASP A 3 -17.88 11.99 -4.22
N GLU A 4 -19.16 11.86 -3.88
CA GLU A 4 -19.75 10.56 -3.52
C GLU A 4 -20.17 9.83 -4.79
N THR A 5 -19.19 9.40 -5.58
CA THR A 5 -19.46 8.39 -6.60
C THR A 5 -19.94 7.12 -5.86
N PRO A 6 -21.13 6.58 -6.17
CA PRO A 6 -21.63 5.40 -5.47
C PRO A 6 -20.64 4.25 -5.64
N ARG A 7 -20.19 3.68 -4.50
CA ARG A 7 -19.26 2.55 -4.52
C ARG A 7 -19.93 1.37 -5.22
N PRO A 8 -19.27 0.70 -6.17
CA PRO A 8 -19.84 -0.46 -6.84
C PRO A 8 -20.20 -1.54 -5.80
N SER A 9 -21.44 -2.02 -5.85
CA SER A 9 -21.96 -3.04 -4.92
C SER A 9 -21.88 -4.45 -5.50
N THR A 10 -21.66 -4.57 -6.81
CA THR A 10 -21.49 -5.85 -7.50
C THR A 10 -20.16 -5.90 -8.26
N LEU A 11 -19.71 -7.12 -8.58
CA LEU A 11 -18.54 -7.33 -9.44
C LEU A 11 -18.75 -6.77 -10.85
N ALA A 12 -19.99 -6.77 -11.35
CA ALA A 12 -20.33 -6.19 -12.64
C ALA A 12 -20.11 -4.68 -12.63
N ASP A 13 -20.60 -3.99 -11.59
CA ASP A 13 -20.42 -2.54 -11.42
C ASP A 13 -18.94 -2.18 -11.25
N LEU A 14 -18.18 -3.00 -10.50
CA LEU A 14 -16.74 -2.80 -10.31
C LEU A 14 -15.98 -2.92 -11.63
N ARG A 15 -16.33 -3.91 -12.47
CA ARG A 15 -15.71 -4.04 -13.80
C ARG A 15 -16.09 -2.89 -14.72
N ALA A 16 -17.34 -2.45 -14.67
CA ALA A 16 -17.86 -1.33 -15.46
C ALA A 16 -17.21 0.02 -15.08
N SER A 17 -16.77 0.19 -13.83
CA SER A 17 -16.05 1.39 -13.37
C SER A 17 -14.63 1.51 -13.93
N GLY A 18 -14.17 0.54 -14.72
CA GLY A 18 -12.83 0.51 -15.29
C GLY A 18 -11.78 -0.07 -14.33
N TRP A 19 -12.20 -0.68 -13.22
CA TRP A 19 -11.29 -1.39 -12.33
C TRP A 19 -10.59 -2.53 -13.07
N ARG A 20 -9.27 -2.61 -12.88
CA ARG A 20 -8.44 -3.68 -13.43
C ARG A 20 -7.81 -4.46 -12.30
N SER A 21 -7.95 -5.78 -12.37
CA SER A 21 -7.23 -6.68 -11.48
C SER A 21 -5.73 -6.53 -11.69
N ARG A 22 -5.02 -6.45 -10.56
CA ARG A 22 -3.57 -6.38 -10.48
C ARG A 22 -3.13 -7.32 -9.37
N SER A 23 -1.89 -7.78 -9.42
CA SER A 23 -1.33 -8.56 -8.31
C SER A 23 -1.19 -7.66 -7.08
N ILE A 24 -1.33 -8.26 -5.89
CA ILE A 24 -1.14 -7.55 -4.61
C ILE A 24 0.22 -6.85 -4.57
N ARG A 25 1.27 -7.51 -5.06
CA ARG A 25 2.63 -6.95 -5.15
C ARG A 25 2.69 -5.69 -6.02
N ALA A 26 2.01 -5.70 -7.17
CA ALA A 26 1.95 -4.52 -8.04
C ALA A 26 1.16 -3.37 -7.40
N GLU A 27 0.07 -3.68 -6.68
CA GLU A 27 -0.72 -2.69 -5.96
C GLU A 27 0.05 -2.05 -4.81
N MET A 28 0.70 -2.86 -3.98
CA MET A 28 1.53 -2.39 -2.88
C MET A 28 2.65 -1.48 -3.37
N ARG A 29 3.37 -1.87 -4.43
CA ARG A 29 4.43 -1.04 -5.00
C ARG A 29 3.91 0.30 -5.51
N ALA A 30 2.80 0.31 -6.23
CA ALA A 30 2.20 1.53 -6.75
C ALA A 30 1.74 2.46 -5.61
N ASN A 31 1.10 1.90 -4.58
CA ASN A 31 0.63 2.66 -3.41
C ASN A 31 1.79 3.24 -2.61
N LEU A 32 2.83 2.45 -2.35
CA LEU A 32 4.03 2.91 -1.64
C LEU A 32 4.75 4.01 -2.42
N THR A 33 4.91 3.85 -3.74
CA THR A 33 5.53 4.88 -4.59
C THR A 33 4.75 6.20 -4.51
N ARG A 34 3.41 6.13 -4.51
CA ARG A 34 2.55 7.31 -4.37
C ARG A 34 2.73 7.98 -3.00
N LEU A 35 2.80 7.20 -1.92
CA LEU A 35 2.97 7.73 -0.57
C LEU A 35 4.36 8.37 -0.37
N LEU A 36 5.41 7.72 -0.88
CA LEU A 36 6.77 8.28 -0.89
C LEU A 36 6.82 9.61 -1.64
N ALA A 37 6.12 9.71 -2.76
CA ALA A 37 6.05 10.94 -3.55
C ALA A 37 5.23 12.05 -2.87
N SER A 38 4.22 11.71 -2.04
CA SER A 38 3.46 12.72 -1.30
C SER A 38 4.18 13.21 -0.04
N GLY A 39 5.20 12.49 0.43
CA GLY A 39 5.92 12.83 1.66
C GLY A 39 5.08 12.65 2.93
N GLU A 40 3.94 11.95 2.82
CA GLU A 40 3.12 11.57 3.96
C GLU A 40 3.84 10.52 4.81
N ASP A 41 3.52 10.47 6.11
CA ASP A 41 4.01 9.43 7.01
C ASP A 41 3.56 8.05 6.50
N LEU A 42 4.53 7.19 6.22
CA LEU A 42 4.28 5.85 5.67
C LEU A 42 3.61 4.92 6.68
N PHE A 43 3.96 5.06 7.96
CA PHE A 43 3.56 4.13 9.02
C PHE A 43 3.15 4.90 10.27
N PRO A 44 2.04 5.65 10.21
CA PRO A 44 1.58 6.45 11.35
C PRO A 44 1.36 5.57 12.58
N GLY A 45 2.02 5.92 13.68
CA GLY A 45 1.93 5.20 14.95
C GLY A 45 3.01 4.14 15.18
N ILE A 46 3.91 3.90 14.23
CA ILE A 46 5.12 3.11 14.45
C ILE A 46 6.21 4.02 15.03
N VAL A 47 6.82 3.62 16.15
CA VAL A 47 7.82 4.42 16.86
C VAL A 47 9.11 3.62 17.03
N GLY A 48 10.25 4.23 16.73
CA GLY A 48 11.58 3.67 17.02
C GLY A 48 12.13 2.72 15.95
N TYR A 49 11.45 2.61 14.80
CA TYR A 49 11.84 1.75 13.68
C TYR A 49 12.25 2.53 12.42
N ASP A 50 12.30 3.86 12.51
CA ASP A 50 12.59 4.78 11.41
C ASP A 50 13.91 4.47 10.71
N ASP A 51 14.93 4.09 11.49
CA ASP A 51 16.28 3.79 10.98
C ASP A 51 16.58 2.28 10.86
N THR A 52 15.60 1.40 11.11
CA THR A 52 15.84 -0.05 11.15
C THR A 52 14.85 -0.81 10.26
N VAL A 53 13.63 -1.02 10.71
CA VAL A 53 12.65 -1.90 10.01
C VAL A 53 11.95 -1.15 8.88
N VAL A 54 11.60 0.13 9.08
CA VAL A 54 10.85 0.92 8.09
C VAL A 54 11.59 0.98 6.73
N PRO A 55 12.90 1.29 6.68
CA PRO A 55 13.63 1.31 5.41
C PRO A 55 13.64 -0.04 4.71
N GLU A 56 13.80 -1.14 5.46
CA GLU A 56 13.85 -2.50 4.91
C GLU A 56 12.50 -2.94 4.32
N VAL A 57 11.38 -2.57 4.97
CA VAL A 57 10.04 -2.82 4.42
C VAL A 57 9.85 -2.05 3.11
N VAL A 58 10.27 -0.78 3.06
CA VAL A 58 10.20 0.03 1.84
C VAL A 58 10.99 -0.62 0.71
N HIS A 59 12.25 -1.00 0.97
CA HIS A 59 13.09 -1.67 -0.02
C HIS A 59 12.48 -2.98 -0.51
N ALA A 60 12.01 -3.83 0.41
CA ALA A 60 11.44 -5.12 0.07
C ALA A 60 10.17 -4.99 -0.79
N ILE A 61 9.28 -4.04 -0.49
CA ILE A 61 8.08 -3.79 -1.29
C ILE A 61 8.44 -3.29 -2.69
N LEU A 62 9.40 -2.35 -2.80
CA LEU A 62 9.83 -1.82 -4.09
C LEU A 62 10.53 -2.88 -4.96
N ALA A 63 11.32 -3.75 -4.34
CA ALA A 63 12.01 -4.86 -4.99
C ALA A 63 11.08 -6.06 -5.27
N GLY A 64 9.93 -6.13 -4.59
CA GLY A 64 9.00 -7.25 -4.71
C GLY A 64 9.46 -8.51 -3.98
N HIS A 65 10.24 -8.37 -2.91
CA HIS A 65 10.69 -9.46 -2.06
C HIS A 65 9.58 -9.97 -1.14
N ASP A 66 9.72 -11.22 -0.73
CA ASP A 66 8.91 -11.80 0.34
C ASP A 66 9.55 -11.43 1.70
N MET A 67 8.73 -11.11 2.70
CA MET A 67 9.17 -10.61 4.01
C MET A 67 8.71 -11.54 5.14
N LEU A 68 9.55 -11.68 6.18
CA LEU A 68 9.20 -12.35 7.43
C LEU A 68 9.48 -11.39 8.58
N PHE A 69 8.46 -11.08 9.38
CA PHE A 69 8.59 -10.25 10.56
C PHE A 69 8.82 -11.11 11.80
N LEU A 70 9.84 -10.77 12.59
CA LEU A 70 10.18 -11.42 13.84
C LEU A 70 10.16 -10.38 14.95
N GLY A 71 9.51 -10.69 16.07
CA GLY A 71 9.43 -9.83 17.23
C GLY A 71 9.52 -10.65 18.50
N GLU A 72 10.00 -10.01 19.58
CA GLU A 72 9.98 -10.59 20.91
C GLU A 72 8.59 -10.44 21.54
N LYS A 73 8.30 -11.27 22.54
CA LYS A 73 6.95 -11.45 23.11
C LYS A 73 6.62 -10.40 24.17
#